data_AF-A0A9E5YW08-F1
#
_entry.id   AF-A0A9E5YW08-F1
#
_cell.length_a   1.000
_cell.length_b   1.000
_cell.length_c   1.000
_cell.angle_alpha   90.00
_cell.angle_beta   90.00
_cell.angle_gamma   90.00
#
_symmetry.space_group_name_H-M   'P 1'
#
loop_
_entity.id
_entity.type
_entity.pdbx_description
1 polymer ?
#
loop_
_entity_poly.entity_id
_entity_poly.type
_entity_poly.pdbx_seq_one_letter_code
_entity_poly.pdbx_strand_id
1 'polypeptide(L)'
;MDTPVVIVHSTDQITAVLCATDEASCEVLILSTPNAAASLGAGIFRAMIDLAQEKTPERSFVAALGCGRDAGNALAAIRCGIKAIVLSDDCPAYARVADIARQNNVCLLSPDVYGPQGGMSDGTTPLDLMEQPDPLAACREFLHTGKAVSIPAQRMTS
;
A
#
# COMPACT_ATOMS: atom_id res chain seq x y z
N MET A 1 -15.80 -1.70 0.20
CA MET A 1 -15.46 -3.15 0.22
C MET A 1 -14.33 -3.28 1.19
N ASP A 2 -14.43 -4.26 2.08
CA ASP A 2 -13.34 -4.60 2.97
C ASP A 2 -12.25 -5.23 2.07
N THR A 3 -11.11 -4.54 1.93
CA THR A 3 -9.94 -4.96 1.14
C THR A 3 -8.80 -5.37 2.08
N PRO A 4 -8.26 -6.60 1.99
CA PRO A 4 -7.13 -7.02 2.80
C PRO A 4 -5.93 -6.11 2.56
N VAL A 5 -5.14 -5.87 3.59
CA VAL A 5 -3.98 -4.98 3.54
C VAL A 5 -2.74 -5.77 3.92
N VAL A 6 -1.70 -5.68 3.09
CA VAL A 6 -0.43 -6.37 3.31
C VAL A 6 0.72 -5.37 3.22
N ILE A 7 1.55 -5.32 4.26
CA ILE A 7 2.76 -4.50 4.34
C ILE A 7 3.94 -5.29 3.78
N VAL A 8 4.63 -4.70 2.80
CA VAL A 8 5.77 -5.29 2.10
C VAL A 8 7.04 -4.47 2.30
N HIS A 9 8.17 -5.15 2.18
CA HIS A 9 9.52 -4.60 2.35
C HIS A 9 10.43 -4.93 1.16
N SER A 10 10.00 -5.82 0.26
CA SER A 10 10.79 -6.25 -0.90
C SER A 10 9.91 -6.55 -2.13
N THR A 11 10.51 -6.55 -3.31
CA THR A 11 9.85 -6.92 -4.57
C THR A 11 9.33 -8.36 -4.56
N ASP A 12 10.06 -9.27 -3.92
CA ASP A 12 9.65 -10.68 -3.84
C ASP A 12 8.40 -10.84 -2.97
N GLN A 13 8.26 -10.04 -1.92
CA GLN A 13 7.04 -9.98 -1.12
C GLN A 13 5.85 -9.43 -1.91
N ILE A 14 6.04 -8.40 -2.76
CA ILE A 14 4.98 -7.93 -3.67
C ILE A 14 4.53 -9.08 -4.59
N THR A 15 5.48 -9.80 -5.18
CA THR A 15 5.18 -10.92 -6.08
C THR A 15 4.41 -12.03 -5.35
N ALA A 16 4.81 -12.36 -4.12
CA ALA A 16 4.13 -13.35 -3.29
C ALA A 16 2.68 -12.95 -2.96
N VAL A 17 2.44 -11.68 -2.66
CA VAL A 17 1.09 -11.13 -2.44
C VAL A 17 0.24 -11.31 -3.70
N LEU A 18 0.77 -10.96 -4.88
CA LEU A 18 0.05 -11.08 -6.15
C LEU A 18 -0.31 -12.54 -6.49
N CYS A 19 0.61 -13.48 -6.23
CA CYS A 19 0.34 -14.91 -6.37
C CYS A 19 -0.78 -15.37 -5.43
N ALA A 20 -0.74 -14.98 -4.16
CA ALA A 20 -1.78 -15.37 -3.20
C ALA A 20 -3.16 -14.81 -3.56
N THR A 21 -3.22 -13.55 -4.03
CA THR A 21 -4.49 -12.94 -4.47
C THR A 21 -5.08 -13.58 -5.71
N ASP A 22 -4.24 -14.13 -6.58
CA ASP A 22 -4.72 -14.87 -7.76
C ASP A 22 -5.50 -16.11 -7.33
N GLU A 23 -4.88 -16.89 -6.46
CA GLU A 23 -5.45 -18.13 -5.95
C GLU A 23 -6.75 -17.88 -5.16
N ALA A 24 -6.79 -16.78 -4.41
CA ALA A 24 -7.97 -16.37 -3.65
C ALA A 24 -9.03 -15.61 -4.50
N SER A 25 -8.70 -15.21 -5.73
CA SER A 25 -9.55 -14.38 -6.60
C SER A 25 -10.07 -13.11 -5.91
N CYS A 26 -9.20 -12.41 -5.18
CA CYS A 26 -9.53 -11.20 -4.44
C CYS A 26 -8.55 -10.05 -4.71
N GLU A 27 -8.98 -8.81 -4.48
CA GLU A 27 -8.07 -7.66 -4.50
C GLU A 27 -7.39 -7.46 -3.14
N VAL A 28 -6.21 -6.85 -3.14
CA VAL A 28 -5.44 -6.51 -1.94
C VAL A 28 -4.83 -5.13 -2.08
N LEU A 29 -4.71 -4.41 -0.97
CA LEU A 29 -3.90 -3.20 -0.91
C LEU A 29 -2.50 -3.56 -0.43
N ILE A 30 -1.51 -3.31 -1.28
CA ILE A 30 -0.10 -3.45 -0.94
C ILE A 30 0.39 -2.14 -0.32
N LEU A 31 0.96 -2.19 0.87
CA LEU A 31 1.50 -1.02 1.58
C LEU A 31 3.00 -1.16 1.78
N SER A 32 3.74 -0.07 1.68
CA SER A 32 5.04 0.01 2.35
C SER A 32 4.86 0.14 3.86
N THR A 33 5.94 0.01 4.63
CA THR A 33 5.94 0.42 6.04
C THR A 33 5.55 1.88 6.24
N PRO A 34 5.05 2.25 7.44
CA PRO A 34 4.86 3.64 7.81
C PRO A 34 6.14 4.45 7.60
N ASN A 35 6.01 5.66 7.05
CA ASN A 35 7.12 6.57 6.77
C ASN A 35 8.21 6.03 5.82
N ALA A 36 7.95 4.94 5.06
CA ALA A 36 8.94 4.37 4.14
C ALA A 36 9.50 5.37 3.13
N ALA A 37 8.75 6.41 2.75
CA ALA A 37 9.27 7.43 1.84
C ALA A 37 10.54 8.13 2.38
N ALA A 38 10.69 8.24 3.71
CA ALA A 38 11.86 8.86 4.33
C ALA A 38 13.10 7.94 4.38
N SER A 39 12.90 6.62 4.50
CA SER A 39 13.99 5.64 4.63
C SER A 39 14.33 4.96 3.31
N LEU A 40 13.33 4.58 2.52
CA LEU A 40 13.45 3.88 1.24
C LEU A 40 13.52 4.85 0.06
N GLY A 41 12.72 5.93 0.12
CA GLY A 41 12.57 6.88 -0.97
C GLY A 41 11.58 6.42 -2.05
N ALA A 42 10.89 7.39 -2.65
CA ALA A 42 9.88 7.15 -3.67
C ALA A 42 10.41 6.44 -4.93
N GLY A 43 11.62 6.78 -5.37
CA GLY A 43 12.22 6.18 -6.56
C GLY A 43 12.49 4.68 -6.42
N ILE A 44 13.00 4.26 -5.26
CA ILE A 44 13.26 2.84 -4.98
C ILE A 44 11.94 2.07 -4.87
N PHE A 45 10.95 2.61 -4.16
CA PHE A 45 9.64 1.96 -4.08
C PHE A 45 8.97 1.83 -5.45
N ARG A 46 9.10 2.85 -6.32
CA ARG A 46 8.62 2.76 -7.71
C ARG A 46 9.33 1.65 -8.48
N ALA A 47 10.66 1.54 -8.36
CA ALA A 47 11.41 0.47 -9.00
C ALA A 47 10.98 -0.92 -8.51
N MET A 48 10.62 -1.08 -7.23
CA MET A 48 10.07 -2.33 -6.70
C MET A 48 8.74 -2.69 -7.36
N ILE A 49 7.84 -1.71 -7.54
CA ILE A 49 6.55 -1.90 -8.24
C ILE A 49 6.81 -2.31 -9.69
N ASP A 50 7.72 -1.63 -10.39
CA ASP A 50 8.02 -1.92 -11.79
C ASP A 50 8.58 -3.33 -11.97
N LEU A 51 9.52 -3.75 -11.12
CA LEU A 51 10.06 -5.12 -11.14
C LEU A 51 8.99 -6.18 -10.82
N ALA A 52 8.04 -5.89 -9.92
CA ALA A 52 6.95 -6.81 -9.64
C ALA A 52 5.96 -6.89 -10.82
N GLN A 53 5.69 -5.76 -11.48
CA GLN A 53 4.87 -5.70 -12.69
C GLN A 53 5.50 -6.48 -13.84
N GLU A 54 6.82 -6.40 -14.02
CA GLU A 54 7.55 -7.20 -15.00
C GLU A 54 7.44 -8.70 -14.74
N LYS A 55 7.44 -9.12 -13.47
CA LYS A 55 7.23 -10.52 -13.06
C LYS A 55 5.78 -10.98 -13.21
N THR A 56 4.82 -10.06 -13.26
CA THR A 56 3.37 -10.35 -13.30
C THR A 56 2.63 -9.47 -14.33
N PRO A 57 3.00 -9.51 -15.62
CA PRO A 57 2.60 -8.51 -16.62
C PRO A 57 1.09 -8.45 -16.88
N GLU A 58 0.36 -9.53 -16.63
CA GLU A 58 -1.09 -9.58 -16.81
C GLU A 58 -1.88 -9.00 -15.63
N ARG A 59 -1.19 -8.56 -14.56
CA ARG A 59 -1.84 -8.08 -13.33
C ARG A 59 -1.78 -6.58 -13.21
N SER A 60 -2.93 -5.95 -13.03
CA SER A 60 -3.01 -4.60 -12.49
C SER A 60 -3.02 -4.67 -10.96
N PHE A 61 -2.12 -3.95 -10.31
CA PHE A 61 -2.15 -3.78 -8.87
C PHE A 61 -1.78 -2.35 -8.48
N VAL A 62 -2.14 -1.96 -7.25
CA VAL A 62 -1.78 -0.68 -6.67
C VAL A 62 -1.03 -0.93 -5.38
N ALA A 63 0.11 -0.26 -5.24
CA ALA A 63 0.87 -0.24 -4.00
C ALA A 63 0.97 1.20 -3.48
N ALA A 64 0.76 1.38 -2.18
CA ALA A 64 0.82 2.70 -1.54
C ALA A 64 2.10 2.90 -0.73
N LEU A 65 2.68 4.11 -0.87
CA LEU A 65 3.87 4.51 -0.13
C LEU A 65 3.51 5.35 1.10
N GLY A 66 4.02 4.94 2.26
CA GLY A 66 3.93 5.66 3.52
C GLY A 66 4.78 6.92 3.52
N CYS A 67 4.14 8.09 3.44
CA CYS A 67 4.80 9.40 3.43
C CYS A 67 4.82 10.09 4.81
N GLY A 68 4.06 9.56 5.77
CA GLY A 68 4.00 10.12 7.11
C GLY A 68 3.37 11.50 7.13
N ARG A 69 4.05 12.44 7.79
CA ARG A 69 3.64 13.85 7.89
C ARG A 69 4.38 14.77 6.91
N ASP A 70 5.23 14.22 6.05
CA ASP A 70 6.12 15.01 5.19
C ASP A 70 5.53 15.21 3.79
N ALA A 71 5.22 16.47 3.46
CA ALA A 71 4.69 16.83 2.16
C ALA A 71 5.72 16.69 1.03
N GLY A 72 7.02 16.84 1.32
CA GLY A 72 8.10 16.68 0.34
C GLY A 72 8.16 15.25 -0.20
N ASN A 73 8.07 14.29 0.71
CA ASN A 73 7.99 12.85 0.44
C ASN A 73 6.73 12.50 -0.36
N ALA A 74 5.57 13.02 0.04
CA ALA A 74 4.33 12.81 -0.70
C ALA A 74 4.39 13.36 -2.14
N LEU A 75 4.92 14.57 -2.32
CA LEU A 75 5.09 15.17 -3.64
C LEU A 75 6.15 14.42 -4.47
N ALA A 76 7.22 13.92 -3.84
CA ALA A 76 8.20 13.07 -4.51
C ALA A 76 7.57 11.77 -5.01
N ALA A 77 6.73 11.14 -4.20
CA ALA A 77 5.98 9.94 -4.58
C ALA A 77 5.08 10.17 -5.79
N ILE A 78 4.30 11.26 -5.80
CA ILE A 78 3.44 11.64 -6.93
C ILE A 78 4.29 11.84 -8.20
N ARG A 79 5.42 12.56 -8.10
CA ARG A 79 6.32 12.78 -9.24
C ARG A 79 6.96 11.50 -9.78
N CYS A 80 7.22 10.53 -8.92
CA CYS A 80 7.71 9.20 -9.31
C CYS A 80 6.62 8.31 -9.93
N GLY A 81 5.38 8.80 -10.07
CA GLY A 81 4.29 8.05 -10.69
C GLY A 81 3.65 7.00 -9.77
N ILE A 82 3.87 7.08 -8.46
CA ILE A 82 3.19 6.23 -7.48
C ILE A 82 1.70 6.58 -7.47
N LYS A 83 0.83 5.55 -7.54
CA LYS A 83 -0.62 5.71 -7.71
C LYS A 83 -1.41 5.76 -6.41
N ALA A 84 -0.81 5.40 -5.29
CA ALA A 84 -1.39 5.56 -3.97
C ALA A 84 -0.34 6.02 -2.95
N ILE A 85 -0.70 6.91 -2.04
CA ILE A 85 0.18 7.37 -0.97
C ILE A 85 -0.59 7.46 0.35
N VAL A 86 0.10 7.23 1.46
CA VAL A 86 -0.44 7.44 2.81
C VAL A 86 0.18 8.70 3.38
N LEU A 87 -0.64 9.70 3.73
CA LEU A 87 -0.20 10.95 4.33
C LEU A 87 -1.10 11.27 5.52
N SER A 88 -0.50 11.65 6.65
CA SER A 88 -1.24 12.08 7.82
C SER A 88 -1.99 13.39 7.57
N ASP A 89 -3.24 13.45 8.02
CA ASP A 89 -4.10 14.63 7.96
C ASP A 89 -3.54 15.83 8.75
N ASP A 90 -2.72 15.56 9.78
CA ASP A 90 -1.96 16.54 10.55
C ASP A 90 -0.69 17.07 9.86
N CYS A 91 -0.46 16.70 8.59
CA CYS A 91 0.54 17.34 7.73
C CYS A 91 0.14 18.80 7.47
N PRO A 92 1.00 19.80 7.75
CA PRO A 92 0.64 21.21 7.55
C PRO A 92 0.23 21.58 6.11
N ALA A 93 0.68 20.81 5.12
CA ALA A 93 0.37 21.02 3.71
C ALA A 93 -0.63 19.97 3.16
N TYR A 94 -1.32 19.21 4.02
CA TYR A 94 -2.20 18.10 3.61
C TYR A 94 -3.18 18.50 2.51
N ALA A 95 -3.95 19.59 2.71
CA ALA A 95 -4.95 20.04 1.74
C ALA A 95 -4.35 20.34 0.35
N ARG A 96 -3.14 20.90 0.30
CA ARG A 96 -2.44 21.17 -0.98
C ARG A 96 -1.98 19.88 -1.63
N VAL A 97 -1.43 18.95 -0.85
CA VAL A 97 -1.02 17.64 -1.37
C VAL A 97 -2.23 16.84 -1.85
N ALA A 98 -3.35 16.89 -1.15
CA ALA A 98 -4.59 16.24 -1.54
C ALA A 98 -5.13 16.77 -2.88
N ASP A 99 -5.11 18.09 -3.10
CA ASP A 99 -5.49 18.65 -4.39
C ASP A 99 -4.54 18.22 -5.52
N ILE A 100 -3.23 18.22 -5.28
CA ILE A 100 -2.23 17.73 -6.26
C ILE A 100 -2.43 16.24 -6.55
N ALA A 101 -2.65 15.42 -5.53
CA ALA A 101 -2.92 13.99 -5.68
C ALA A 101 -4.16 13.77 -6.55
N ARG A 102 -5.26 14.48 -6.29
CA ARG A 102 -6.47 14.46 -7.10
C ARG A 102 -6.21 14.86 -8.55
N GLN A 103 -5.45 15.94 -8.78
CA GLN A 103 -5.10 16.39 -10.14
C GLN A 103 -4.25 15.37 -10.91
N ASN A 104 -3.48 14.52 -10.20
CA ASN A 104 -2.61 13.51 -10.78
C ASN A 104 -3.20 12.08 -10.74
N ASN A 105 -4.48 11.93 -10.36
CA ASN A 105 -5.15 10.64 -10.16
C ASN A 105 -4.39 9.70 -9.20
N VAL A 106 -3.85 10.27 -8.13
CA VAL A 106 -3.20 9.52 -7.04
C VAL A 106 -4.18 9.38 -5.88
N CYS A 107 -4.37 8.14 -5.42
CA CYS A 107 -5.18 7.85 -4.25
C CYS A 107 -4.45 8.30 -2.98
N LEU A 108 -5.11 9.13 -2.17
CA LEU A 108 -4.60 9.57 -0.87
C LEU A 108 -5.31 8.79 0.23
N LEU A 109 -4.53 8.01 0.98
CA LEU A 109 -5.02 7.16 2.06
C LEU A 109 -4.73 7.80 3.43
N SER A 110 -5.64 7.57 4.39
CA SER A 110 -5.45 7.90 5.81
C SER A 110 -4.39 6.98 6.42
N PRO A 111 -3.57 7.42 7.41
CA PRO A 111 -2.72 6.55 8.20
C PRO A 111 -3.44 5.38 8.87
N ASP A 112 -4.76 5.46 9.05
CA ASP A 112 -5.58 4.39 9.63
C ASP A 112 -5.53 3.09 8.82
N VAL A 113 -5.08 3.12 7.55
CA VAL A 113 -4.85 1.89 6.76
C VAL A 113 -3.77 0.99 7.36
N TYR A 114 -2.94 1.51 8.25
CA TYR A 114 -1.98 0.72 9.02
C TYR A 114 -2.60 0.04 10.25
N GLY A 115 -3.88 0.27 10.53
CA GLY A 115 -4.57 -0.20 11.72
C GLY A 115 -4.25 0.64 12.97
N PRO A 116 -4.91 0.36 14.11
CA PRO A 116 -4.72 1.09 15.35
C PRO A 116 -3.29 0.90 15.89
N GLN A 117 -2.57 2.00 16.09
CA GLN A 117 -1.28 1.97 16.77
C GLN A 117 -1.51 1.61 18.25
N GLY A 118 -1.15 0.40 18.65
CA GLY A 118 -1.29 -0.07 20.03
C GLY A 118 -2.36 -1.12 20.30
N GLY A 119 -2.94 -1.72 19.25
CA GLY A 119 -3.85 -2.86 19.39
C GLY A 119 -5.25 -2.47 19.84
N MET A 120 -6.23 -3.09 19.18
CA MET A 120 -7.66 -3.09 19.48
C MET A 120 -8.43 -1.81 19.15
N SER A 121 -8.86 -1.73 17.88
CA SER A 121 -10.28 -1.52 17.55
C SER A 121 -10.57 -2.17 16.19
N ASP A 122 -11.60 -3.02 16.15
CA ASP A 122 -12.14 -3.85 15.05
C ASP A 122 -11.29 -5.02 14.49
N GLY A 123 -10.02 -5.16 14.89
CA GLY A 123 -9.26 -6.40 14.70
C GLY A 123 -8.77 -6.67 13.28
N THR A 124 -8.97 -5.74 12.34
CA THR A 124 -8.35 -5.81 11.01
C THR A 124 -6.96 -5.16 11.06
N THR A 125 -5.96 -5.96 11.43
CA THR A 125 -4.55 -5.55 11.37
C THR A 125 -3.99 -5.96 10.01
N PRO A 126 -3.29 -5.07 9.28
CA PRO A 126 -2.56 -5.47 8.08
C PRO A 126 -1.61 -6.63 8.36
N LEU A 127 -1.46 -7.55 7.41
CA LEU A 127 -0.40 -8.55 7.48
C LEU A 127 0.94 -7.87 7.20
N ASP A 128 1.87 -7.87 8.15
CA ASP A 128 3.24 -7.41 7.93
C ASP A 128 4.16 -8.57 7.57
N LEU A 129 4.82 -8.48 6.41
CA LEU A 129 5.72 -9.51 5.89
C LEU A 129 7.18 -9.39 6.36
N MET A 130 7.53 -8.42 7.22
CA MET A 130 8.92 -8.18 7.66
C MET A 130 9.61 -9.46 8.17
N GLU A 131 8.93 -10.21 9.04
CA GLU A 131 9.48 -11.39 9.73
C GLU A 131 8.87 -12.71 9.23
N GLN A 132 8.18 -12.69 8.08
CA GLN A 132 7.55 -13.88 7.52
C GLN A 132 8.56 -14.69 6.70
N PRO A 133 8.89 -15.93 7.12
CA PRO A 133 9.89 -16.75 6.43
C PRO A 133 9.40 -17.22 5.05
N ASP A 134 8.09 -17.42 4.90
CA ASP A 134 7.43 -17.71 3.63
C ASP A 134 6.30 -16.70 3.38
N PRO A 135 6.60 -15.61 2.65
CA PRO A 135 5.62 -14.58 2.34
C PRO A 135 4.37 -15.10 1.62
N LEU A 136 4.50 -16.11 0.75
CA LEU A 136 3.38 -16.63 -0.02
C LEU A 136 2.44 -17.44 0.87
N ALA A 137 3.00 -18.32 1.71
CA ALA A 137 2.20 -19.09 2.66
C ALA A 137 1.45 -18.18 3.64
N ALA A 138 2.12 -17.15 4.18
CA ALA A 138 1.50 -16.17 5.07
C ALA A 138 0.35 -15.40 4.38
N CYS A 139 0.54 -14.98 3.12
CA CYS A 139 -0.51 -14.31 2.36
C CYS A 139 -1.70 -15.23 2.11
N ARG A 140 -1.48 -16.48 1.71
CA ARG A 140 -2.57 -17.47 1.51
C ARG A 140 -3.39 -17.64 2.78
N GLU A 141 -2.73 -17.85 3.91
CA GLU A 141 -3.42 -18.02 5.20
C GLU A 141 -4.24 -16.77 5.55
N PHE A 142 -3.64 -15.58 5.42
CA PHE A 142 -4.31 -14.32 5.71
C PHE A 142 -5.53 -14.07 4.80
N LEU A 143 -5.40 -14.31 3.50
CA LEU A 143 -6.50 -14.12 2.54
C LEU A 143 -7.62 -15.17 2.71
N HIS A 144 -7.31 -16.36 3.22
CA HIS A 144 -8.32 -17.38 3.55
C HIS A 144 -9.02 -17.14 4.90
N THR A 145 -8.36 -16.48 5.86
CA THR A 145 -8.86 -16.32 7.24
C THR A 145 -9.38 -14.92 7.58
N GLY A 146 -8.97 -13.89 6.84
CA GLY A 146 -8.96 -12.51 7.34
C GLY A 146 -9.99 -11.56 6.73
N LYS A 147 -10.78 -10.95 7.63
CA LYS A 147 -11.58 -9.73 7.43
C LYS A 147 -10.72 -8.59 6.88
N ALA A 148 -11.37 -7.63 6.23
CA ALA A 148 -10.70 -6.72 5.33
C ALA A 148 -10.99 -5.24 5.68
N VAL A 149 -10.22 -4.29 5.14
CA VAL A 149 -10.28 -2.86 5.52
C VAL A 149 -11.12 -2.08 4.51
N SER A 150 -12.07 -1.29 4.96
CA SER A 150 -12.87 -0.43 4.07
C SER A 150 -12.01 0.66 3.41
N ILE A 151 -11.66 0.48 2.13
CA ILE A 151 -10.94 1.50 1.32
C ILE A 151 -11.97 2.42 0.64
N PRO A 152 -11.79 3.77 0.66
CA PRO A 152 -12.67 4.68 -0.06
C PRO A 152 -12.66 4.39 -1.56
N ALA A 153 -13.85 4.33 -2.16
CA ALA A 153 -14.07 4.01 -3.57
C ALA A 153 -13.62 5.17 -4.50
N GLN A 154 -12.33 5.45 -4.58
CA GLN A 154 -11.76 6.20 -5.69
C GLN A 154 -11.34 5.18 -6.74
N ARG A 155 -12.08 5.15 -7.86
CA ARG A 155 -11.99 4.14 -8.92
C ARG A 155 -10.54 3.81 -9.29
N MET A 156 -10.13 2.58 -8.97
CA MET A 156 -8.90 1.93 -9.44
C MET A 156 -9.10 1.41 -10.88
N THR A 157 -9.58 2.26 -11.78
CA THR A 157 -9.76 1.91 -13.21
C THR A 157 -8.95 2.87 -14.07
N SER A 158 -7.87 2.37 -14.65
CA SER A 158 -7.30 2.89 -15.90
C SER A 158 -6.80 1.70 -16.71
#